data_AF-A0A0B2WSJ8-F1
#
_entry.id   AF-A0A0B2WSJ8-F1
#
_cell.length_a   1.000
_cell.length_b   1.000
_cell.length_c   1.000
_cell.angle_alpha   90.00
_cell.angle_beta   90.00
_cell.angle_gamma   90.00
#
_symmetry.space_group_name_H-M   'P 1'
#
loop_
_entity.id
_entity.type
_entity.pdbx_description
1 polymer ?
#
loop_
_entity_poly.entity_id
_entity_poly.type
_entity_poly.pdbx_seq_one_letter_code
_entity_poly.pdbx_strand_id
1 'polypeptide(L)'
;MNAEALAVRTESPGPVHEALNNAPSGIDVAECVKLSFRGGGVQIFHERLKGAITQRKWLLQNAPPVPKSGRSTDSTAAAASSDATNGNRTKTAGIAGLEQLGLNMHKNNEMLIGSAFEDLEALMSSAKEVIALAERYARQTNGAAGGASAEENAILAESASQLGLVTTKDIVAGGSSESLYISELSRNIAEFLADDSRGVLKRAGGIITLVDLWAMFNRARGGVELVSPMDFEKAARLWESLRLPVRLRTFRSGVMVVQSHDRTDDTTIKSLLSWLQDLHEFPPEREVTWDWREFGRGVTALEAAERFGWSIGVAEDELLMAEEHGALCREEGLEGLKFWKNYIDTGDIPPPKGKAKLEEEAVLKALRDSGFI
;
A
#
# COMPACT_ATOMS: atom_id res chain seq x y z
N MET A 1 64.82 1.45 34.12
CA MET A 1 63.80 0.85 34.99
C MET A 1 62.45 1.15 34.39
N ASN A 2 61.77 0.14 33.86
CA ASN A 2 60.34 -0.11 34.07
C ASN A 2 59.99 -1.37 33.29
N ALA A 3 59.83 -2.45 34.06
CA ALA A 3 59.41 -3.74 33.58
C ALA A 3 57.96 -3.62 33.05
N GLU A 4 57.73 -3.96 31.79
CA GLU A 4 56.39 -4.25 31.30
C GLU A 4 55.91 -5.53 31.98
N ALA A 5 55.10 -5.34 33.02
CA ALA A 5 54.37 -6.42 33.65
C ALA A 5 53.42 -7.05 32.62
N LEU A 6 53.58 -8.34 32.37
CA LEU A 6 52.59 -9.17 31.67
C LEU A 6 51.26 -9.08 32.43
N ALA A 7 50.37 -8.21 31.97
CA ALA A 7 49.02 -8.11 32.51
C ALA A 7 48.28 -9.41 32.22
N VAL A 8 48.11 -10.24 33.27
CA VAL A 8 47.23 -11.40 33.26
C VAL A 8 45.84 -10.93 32.84
N ARG A 9 45.37 -11.44 31.71
CA ARG A 9 44.12 -10.98 31.07
C ARG A 9 42.93 -11.57 31.81
N THR A 10 42.08 -10.71 32.38
CA THR A 10 40.78 -11.10 32.91
C THR A 10 39.77 -11.34 31.79
N GLU A 11 39.21 -12.54 31.75
CA GLU A 11 38.06 -12.86 30.90
C GLU A 11 36.83 -12.10 31.40
N SER A 12 35.98 -11.64 30.48
CA SER A 12 34.71 -11.01 30.85
C SER A 12 33.75 -12.08 31.35
N PRO A 13 33.02 -11.87 32.47
CA PRO A 13 32.09 -12.87 33.00
C PRO A 13 31.11 -13.34 31.92
N GLY A 14 30.90 -14.66 31.82
CA GLY A 14 29.84 -15.23 30.99
C GLY A 14 28.45 -14.76 31.46
N PRO A 15 27.41 -14.91 30.63
CA PRO A 15 26.04 -14.65 31.07
C PRO A 15 25.72 -15.57 32.27
N VAL A 16 25.38 -14.97 33.41
CA VAL A 16 24.95 -15.70 34.60
C VAL A 16 23.48 -16.08 34.39
N HIS A 17 23.18 -17.36 34.28
CA HIS A 17 21.81 -17.85 34.40
C HIS A 17 21.41 -17.75 35.87
N GLU A 18 20.45 -16.88 36.21
CA GLU A 18 19.67 -17.06 37.43
C GLU A 18 18.89 -18.37 37.28
N ALA A 19 19.38 -19.43 37.92
CA ALA A 19 18.69 -20.71 37.96
C ALA A 19 17.39 -20.55 38.78
N LEU A 20 16.30 -20.20 38.12
CA LEU A 20 14.98 -20.50 38.66
C LEU A 20 14.80 -22.03 38.58
N ASN A 21 14.90 -22.68 39.73
CA ASN A 21 14.51 -24.07 39.95
C ASN A 21 13.04 -24.28 39.55
N ASN A 22 12.79 -24.83 38.36
CA ASN A 22 11.78 -25.86 38.05
C ASN A 22 11.35 -25.79 36.58
N ALA A 23 11.91 -26.65 35.72
CA ALA A 23 11.22 -27.23 34.57
C ALA A 23 12.02 -28.45 34.05
N PRO A 24 11.35 -29.51 33.57
CA PRO A 24 11.97 -30.80 33.30
C PRO A 24 12.79 -30.78 32.01
N SER A 25 13.91 -31.51 32.08
CA SER A 25 14.77 -31.99 31.00
C SER A 25 14.14 -32.05 29.61
N GLY A 26 14.75 -31.34 28.65
CA GLY A 26 14.67 -31.70 27.24
C GLY A 26 14.53 -30.59 26.21
N ILE A 27 15.17 -29.43 26.33
CA ILE A 27 15.45 -28.54 25.17
C ILE A 27 16.86 -27.95 25.35
N ASP A 28 17.69 -28.17 24.34
CA ASP A 28 19.13 -27.92 24.31
C ASP A 28 19.46 -26.41 24.40
N VAL A 29 20.45 -26.08 25.22
CA VAL A 29 20.84 -24.72 25.57
C VAL A 29 21.72 -24.15 24.44
N ALA A 30 21.09 -23.54 23.44
CA ALA A 30 21.80 -22.87 22.33
C ALA A 30 21.14 -21.57 21.83
N GLU A 31 20.41 -20.83 22.68
CA GLU A 31 19.72 -19.58 22.26
C GLU A 31 20.36 -18.27 22.76
N CYS A 32 21.65 -18.27 23.10
CA CYS A 32 22.35 -17.02 23.40
C CYS A 32 23.77 -17.00 22.84
N VAL A 33 24.01 -16.11 21.88
CA VAL A 33 25.36 -15.82 21.38
C VAL A 33 25.81 -14.47 21.94
N LYS A 34 26.82 -14.48 22.81
CA LYS A 34 27.43 -13.26 23.33
C LYS A 34 28.53 -12.76 22.38
N LEU A 35 28.38 -11.53 21.90
CA LEU A 35 29.38 -10.86 21.06
C LEU A 35 30.09 -9.77 21.87
N SER A 36 31.42 -9.85 21.96
CA SER A 36 32.24 -8.88 22.69
C SER A 36 33.16 -8.10 21.75
N PHE A 37 33.08 -6.76 21.79
CA PHE A 37 33.88 -5.86 20.96
C PHE A 37 35.02 -5.26 21.78
N ARG A 38 36.25 -5.77 21.58
CA ARG A 38 37.44 -5.32 22.31
C ARG A 38 38.23 -4.20 21.62
N GLY A 39 37.97 -3.96 20.32
CA GLY A 39 38.69 -2.99 19.48
C GLY A 39 37.81 -1.89 18.88
N GLY A 40 36.68 -1.57 19.52
CA GLY A 40 35.66 -0.69 18.94
C GLY A 40 34.82 -1.40 17.86
N GLY A 41 33.98 -0.64 17.15
CA GLY A 41 33.11 -1.18 16.09
C GLY A 41 31.73 -1.66 16.54
N VAL A 42 31.41 -1.58 17.84
CA VAL A 42 30.10 -2.00 18.39
C VAL A 42 28.94 -1.24 17.75
N GLN A 43 29.08 0.07 17.51
CA GLN A 43 28.03 0.90 16.91
C GLN A 43 27.75 0.51 15.46
N ILE A 44 28.81 0.32 14.67
CA ILE A 44 28.71 -0.09 13.26
C ILE A 44 28.10 -1.49 13.16
N PHE A 45 28.50 -2.41 14.04
CA PHE A 45 27.92 -3.74 14.10
C PHE A 45 26.44 -3.69 14.48
N HIS A 46 26.08 -2.92 15.51
CA HIS A 46 24.69 -2.80 15.97
C HIS A 46 23.78 -2.20 14.90
N GLU A 47 24.23 -1.15 14.20
CA GLU A 47 23.48 -0.54 13.10
C GLU A 47 23.25 -1.54 11.95
N ARG A 48 24.30 -2.27 11.54
CA ARG A 48 24.19 -3.30 10.49
C ARG A 48 23.33 -4.48 10.91
N LEU A 49 23.42 -4.92 12.17
CA LEU A 49 22.60 -6.00 12.71
C LEU A 49 21.12 -5.58 12.73
N LYS A 50 20.82 -4.36 13.16
CA LYS A 50 19.45 -3.81 13.13
C LYS A 50 18.91 -3.75 11.70
N GLY A 51 19.72 -3.30 10.75
CA GLY A 51 19.37 -3.31 9.32
C GLY A 51 19.08 -4.72 8.80
N ALA A 52 19.96 -5.68 9.09
CA ALA A 52 19.78 -7.08 8.69
C ALA A 52 18.50 -7.69 9.30
N ILE A 53 18.25 -7.45 10.59
CA ILE A 53 17.06 -7.95 11.29
C ILE A 53 15.77 -7.40 10.70
N THR A 54 15.77 -6.12 10.32
CA THR A 54 14.61 -5.48 9.70
C THR A 54 14.35 -6.07 8.30
N GLN A 55 15.41 -6.36 7.55
CA GLN A 55 15.30 -6.93 6.21
C GLN A 55 14.94 -8.42 6.19
N ARG A 56 15.18 -9.16 7.30
CA ARG A 56 14.89 -10.60 7.45
C ARG A 56 15.31 -11.48 6.27
N LYS A 57 16.40 -11.13 5.58
CA LYS A 57 16.82 -11.77 4.33
C LYS A 57 17.09 -13.28 4.47
N TRP A 58 17.44 -13.75 5.66
CA TRP A 58 17.64 -15.17 5.94
C TRP A 58 16.35 -16.00 5.94
N LEU A 59 15.17 -15.36 5.92
CA LEU A 59 13.87 -16.03 5.77
C LEU A 59 13.44 -16.15 4.29
N LEU A 60 14.13 -15.48 3.37
CA LEU A 60 13.88 -15.62 1.93
C LEU A 60 14.50 -16.96 1.49
N GLN A 61 13.67 -17.90 1.05
CA GLN A 61 14.10 -19.24 0.58
C GLN A 61 15.11 -19.19 -0.59
N ASN A 62 15.24 -18.02 -1.25
CA ASN A 62 16.16 -17.76 -2.36
C ASN A 62 17.18 -16.66 -2.04
N ALA A 63 17.68 -16.61 -0.80
CA ALA A 63 18.72 -15.64 -0.43
C ALA A 63 20.05 -15.96 -1.16
N PRO A 64 20.72 -14.98 -1.80
CA PRO A 64 22.05 -15.18 -2.37
C PRO A 64 23.03 -15.70 -1.31
N PRO A 65 23.95 -16.61 -1.66
CA PRO A 65 24.92 -17.16 -0.70
C PRO A 65 25.73 -16.04 -0.04
N VAL A 66 25.97 -16.17 1.27
CA VAL A 66 26.73 -15.19 2.06
C VAL A 66 28.08 -14.94 1.37
N PRO A 67 28.47 -13.67 1.10
CA PRO A 67 29.74 -13.39 0.47
C PRO A 67 30.88 -13.97 1.32
N LYS A 68 31.59 -14.95 0.77
CA LYS A 68 32.77 -15.52 1.42
C LYS A 68 33.82 -14.42 1.49
N SER A 69 34.00 -13.83 2.67
CA SER A 69 35.10 -12.91 2.91
C SER A 69 36.40 -13.70 2.76
N GLY A 70 37.11 -13.51 1.64
CA GLY A 70 38.42 -14.09 1.36
C GLY A 70 39.46 -13.58 2.34
N ARG A 71 39.44 -14.11 3.57
CA ARG A 71 40.51 -13.93 4.54
C ARG A 71 41.23 -15.26 4.63
N SER A 72 42.26 -15.40 3.79
CA SER A 72 43.23 -16.49 3.86
C SER A 72 43.83 -16.51 5.27
N THR A 73 43.33 -17.39 6.11
CA THR A 73 43.97 -17.83 7.35
C THR A 73 45.04 -18.83 6.95
N ASP A 74 46.28 -18.37 6.83
CA ASP A 74 47.43 -19.26 6.73
C ASP A 74 47.98 -19.46 8.14
N SER A 75 47.80 -20.67 8.65
CA SER A 75 48.35 -21.10 9.93
C SER A 75 48.81 -22.54 9.78
N THR A 76 50.10 -22.74 9.49
CA THR A 76 50.89 -23.85 10.04
C THR A 76 52.41 -23.63 9.88
N ALA A 77 53.07 -23.52 11.02
CA ALA A 77 54.38 -24.07 11.39
C ALA A 77 55.55 -24.10 10.37
N ALA A 78 56.59 -23.31 10.64
CA ALA A 78 57.99 -23.78 10.60
C ALA A 78 58.86 -22.92 11.52
N ALA A 79 59.58 -23.59 12.42
CA ALA A 79 60.59 -23.00 13.29
C ALA A 79 61.92 -22.82 12.54
N ALA A 80 62.65 -21.77 12.93
CA ALA A 80 64.10 -21.57 12.87
C ALA A 80 64.86 -21.90 11.55
N SER A 81 65.31 -20.86 10.85
CA SER A 81 66.74 -20.65 10.57
C SER A 81 66.97 -19.29 9.92
N SER A 82 67.95 -18.56 10.44
CA SER A 82 68.67 -17.47 9.81
C SER A 82 69.08 -17.79 8.36
N ASP A 83 68.89 -16.86 7.42
CA ASP A 83 69.96 -16.11 6.77
C ASP A 83 69.38 -15.22 5.66
N ALA A 84 70.12 -14.18 5.30
CA ALA A 84 69.77 -13.13 4.37
C ALA A 84 69.38 -13.63 2.96
N THR A 85 68.43 -12.94 2.32
CA THR A 85 68.58 -12.38 0.95
C THR A 85 67.31 -11.66 0.49
N ASN A 86 67.41 -10.33 0.45
CA ASN A 86 66.90 -9.44 -0.59
C ASN A 86 65.61 -9.84 -1.34
N GLY A 87 64.46 -9.41 -0.81
CA GLY A 87 63.17 -9.40 -1.51
C GLY A 87 62.46 -8.09 -1.25
N ASN A 88 62.82 -7.07 -2.02
CA ASN A 88 62.21 -5.74 -2.04
C ASN A 88 60.67 -5.82 -2.03
N ARG A 89 60.03 -5.59 -0.88
CA ARG A 89 58.67 -5.06 -0.86
C ARG A 89 58.77 -3.59 -1.20
N THR A 90 58.90 -3.28 -2.50
CA THR A 90 58.68 -1.91 -2.97
C THR A 90 57.25 -1.57 -2.61
N LYS A 91 57.09 -0.69 -1.62
CA LYS A 91 55.88 0.09 -1.45
C LYS A 91 55.77 0.93 -2.72
N THR A 92 55.07 0.43 -3.73
CA THR A 92 54.78 1.17 -4.97
C THR A 92 53.77 2.25 -4.65
N ALA A 93 54.21 3.28 -3.93
CA ALA A 93 53.50 4.53 -3.76
C ALA A 93 53.86 5.41 -4.95
N GLY A 94 52.93 5.55 -5.90
CA GLY A 94 53.07 6.31 -7.14
C GLY A 94 51.91 6.04 -8.09
N ILE A 95 51.78 6.85 -9.13
CA ILE A 95 50.73 6.78 -10.18
C ILE A 95 50.54 5.35 -10.75
N ALA A 96 51.61 4.57 -10.88
CA ALA A 96 51.55 3.17 -11.31
C ALA A 96 50.85 2.23 -10.31
N GLY A 97 50.92 2.52 -9.00
CA GLY A 97 50.18 1.77 -7.97
C GLY A 97 48.68 2.10 -7.95
N LEU A 98 48.33 3.36 -8.26
CA LEU A 98 46.94 3.76 -8.47
C LEU A 98 46.37 3.17 -9.77
N GLU A 99 47.15 3.10 -10.84
CA GLU A 99 46.78 2.44 -12.09
C GLU A 99 46.54 0.94 -11.90
N GLN A 100 47.42 0.24 -11.17
CA GLN A 100 47.25 -1.18 -10.87
C GLN A 100 46.05 -1.44 -9.94
N LEU A 101 45.74 -0.52 -9.03
CA LEU A 101 44.55 -0.58 -8.18
C LEU A 101 43.28 -0.33 -9.00
N GLY A 102 43.30 0.64 -9.92
CA GLY A 102 42.20 0.89 -10.87
C GLY A 102 41.95 -0.30 -11.78
N LEU A 103 42.99 -0.91 -12.34
CA LEU A 103 42.89 -2.12 -13.15
C LEU A 103 42.35 -3.32 -12.36
N ASN A 104 42.78 -3.49 -11.10
CA ASN A 104 42.21 -4.52 -10.23
C ASN A 104 40.73 -4.27 -9.91
N MET A 105 40.35 -3.02 -9.67
CA MET A 105 38.95 -2.66 -9.42
C MET A 105 38.08 -2.91 -10.65
N HIS A 106 38.56 -2.57 -11.84
CA HIS A 106 37.89 -2.89 -13.11
C HIS A 106 37.75 -4.40 -13.30
N LYS A 107 38.81 -5.17 -13.07
CA LYS A 107 38.78 -6.63 -13.20
C LYS A 107 37.85 -7.30 -12.18
N ASN A 108 37.79 -6.77 -10.96
CA ASN A 108 36.87 -7.25 -9.93
C ASN A 108 35.42 -6.91 -10.28
N ASN A 109 35.15 -5.71 -10.81
CA ASN A 109 33.82 -5.35 -11.31
C ASN A 109 33.43 -6.20 -12.52
N GLU A 110 34.35 -6.48 -13.44
CA GLU A 110 34.12 -7.34 -14.60
C GLU A 110 33.78 -8.78 -14.18
N MET A 111 34.50 -9.35 -13.20
CA MET A 111 34.16 -10.66 -12.65
C MET A 111 32.82 -10.67 -11.91
N LEU A 112 32.50 -9.63 -11.13
CA LEU A 112 31.22 -9.52 -10.43
C LEU A 112 30.04 -9.37 -11.41
N ILE A 113 30.23 -8.62 -12.49
CA ILE A 113 29.24 -8.47 -13.55
C ILE A 113 29.10 -9.77 -14.34
N GLY A 114 30.21 -10.43 -14.66
CA GLY A 114 30.23 -11.73 -15.35
C GLY A 114 29.49 -12.82 -14.56
N SER A 115 29.77 -12.95 -13.26
CA SER A 115 29.07 -13.92 -12.41
C SER A 115 27.59 -13.59 -12.26
N ALA A 116 27.22 -12.30 -12.17
CA ALA A 116 25.82 -11.90 -12.10
C ALA A 116 25.05 -12.22 -13.39
N PHE A 117 25.69 -12.12 -14.57
CA PHE A 117 25.07 -12.51 -15.83
C PHE A 117 24.96 -14.03 -16.00
N GLU A 118 25.96 -14.79 -15.55
CA GLU A 118 25.90 -16.26 -15.55
C GLU A 118 24.78 -16.77 -14.62
N ASP A 119 24.65 -16.18 -13.44
CA ASP A 119 23.55 -16.48 -12.51
C ASP A 119 22.18 -16.09 -13.10
N LEU A 120 22.10 -14.95 -13.81
CA LEU A 120 20.87 -14.52 -14.49
C LEU A 120 20.52 -15.47 -15.64
N GLU A 121 21.51 -15.98 -16.38
CA GLU A 121 21.30 -16.96 -17.45
C GLU A 121 20.83 -18.31 -16.90
N ALA A 122 21.39 -18.77 -15.77
CA ALA A 122 20.91 -19.94 -15.04
C ALA A 122 19.49 -19.74 -14.46
N LEU A 123 19.18 -18.53 -14.00
CA LEU A 123 17.82 -18.17 -13.58
C LEU A 123 16.85 -18.16 -14.78
N MET A 124 17.26 -17.65 -15.93
CA MET A 124 16.44 -17.65 -17.14
C MET A 124 16.22 -19.05 -17.70
N SER A 125 17.22 -19.94 -17.63
CA SER A 125 17.07 -21.33 -18.06
C SER A 125 16.10 -22.09 -17.13
N SER A 126 16.25 -21.95 -15.82
CA SER A 126 15.33 -22.56 -14.85
C SER A 126 13.91 -21.99 -14.97
N ALA A 127 13.75 -20.69 -15.18
CA ALA A 127 12.44 -20.08 -15.43
C ALA A 127 11.79 -20.62 -16.72
N LYS A 128 12.55 -20.83 -17.80
CA LYS A 128 12.04 -21.45 -19.04
C LYS A 128 11.57 -22.88 -18.82
N GLU A 129 12.27 -23.66 -18.01
CA GLU A 129 11.85 -25.02 -17.66
C GLU A 129 10.54 -25.03 -16.87
N VAL A 130 10.38 -24.11 -15.92
CA VAL A 130 9.15 -23.93 -15.14
C VAL A 130 7.99 -23.47 -16.03
N ILE A 131 8.23 -22.57 -16.98
CA ILE A 131 7.22 -22.12 -17.96
C ILE A 131 6.82 -23.27 -18.89
N ALA A 132 7.79 -24.04 -19.41
CA ALA A 132 7.50 -25.22 -20.23
C ALA A 132 6.70 -26.28 -19.45
N LEU A 133 6.95 -26.37 -18.14
CA LEU A 133 6.20 -27.22 -17.21
C LEU A 133 4.77 -26.71 -17.00
N ALA A 134 4.58 -25.41 -16.83
CA ALA A 134 3.25 -24.80 -16.75
C ALA A 134 2.46 -24.97 -18.07
N GLU A 135 3.11 -24.75 -19.21
CA GLU A 135 2.50 -24.92 -20.53
C GLU A 135 2.10 -26.37 -20.82
N ARG A 136 2.94 -27.35 -20.50
CA ARG A 136 2.57 -28.76 -20.68
C ARG A 136 1.38 -29.15 -19.80
N TYR A 137 1.29 -28.64 -18.57
CA TYR A 137 0.13 -28.87 -17.70
C TYR A 137 -1.14 -28.17 -18.23
N ALA A 138 -1.03 -26.93 -18.71
CA ALA A 138 -2.15 -26.21 -19.31
C ALA A 138 -2.64 -26.89 -20.61
N ARG A 139 -1.73 -27.40 -21.44
CA ARG A 139 -2.06 -28.14 -22.67
C ARG A 139 -2.61 -29.53 -22.39
N GLN A 140 -2.10 -30.22 -21.38
CA GLN A 140 -2.61 -31.53 -20.96
C GLN A 140 -4.04 -31.42 -20.39
N THR A 141 -4.35 -30.31 -19.72
CA THR A 141 -5.70 -29.98 -19.24
C THR A 141 -6.65 -29.63 -20.38
N ASN A 142 -6.21 -28.85 -21.38
CA ASN A 142 -7.04 -28.51 -22.55
C ASN A 142 -7.16 -29.64 -23.60
N GLY A 143 -6.22 -30.59 -23.61
CA GLY A 143 -6.19 -31.74 -24.53
C GLY A 143 -7.02 -32.94 -24.06
N ALA A 144 -7.41 -32.99 -22.79
CA ALA A 144 -8.35 -33.98 -22.26
C ALA A 144 -9.79 -33.45 -22.44
N ALA A 145 -10.32 -33.61 -23.66
CA ALA A 145 -11.73 -33.37 -23.94
C ALA A 145 -12.61 -34.34 -23.12
N GLY A 146 -13.05 -33.87 -21.95
CA GLY A 146 -13.90 -34.59 -21.02
C GLY A 146 -14.14 -33.81 -19.73
N GLY A 147 -14.58 -32.55 -19.85
CA GLY A 147 -15.14 -31.72 -18.76
C GLY A 147 -14.52 -31.87 -17.38
N ALA A 148 -13.40 -31.18 -17.11
CA ALA A 148 -12.90 -31.03 -15.74
C ALA A 148 -13.96 -30.31 -14.88
N SER A 149 -14.35 -30.94 -13.76
CA SER A 149 -15.27 -30.36 -12.79
C SER A 149 -14.71 -29.03 -12.27
N ALA A 150 -15.59 -28.05 -12.02
CA ALA A 150 -15.22 -26.75 -11.44
C ALA A 150 -14.42 -26.86 -10.13
N GLU A 151 -14.56 -27.98 -9.42
CA GLU A 151 -13.79 -28.33 -8.22
C GLU A 151 -12.30 -28.57 -8.49
N GLU A 152 -11.94 -29.19 -9.62
CA GLU A 152 -10.54 -29.47 -9.95
C GLU A 152 -9.82 -28.19 -10.38
N ASN A 153 -10.52 -27.27 -11.07
CA ASN A 153 -10.01 -25.93 -11.37
C ASN A 153 -9.83 -25.06 -10.10
N ALA A 154 -10.69 -25.22 -9.08
CA ALA A 154 -10.56 -24.50 -7.82
C ALA A 154 -9.35 -24.99 -7.00
N ILE A 155 -9.14 -26.32 -6.92
CA ILE A 155 -7.99 -26.92 -6.24
C ILE A 155 -6.67 -26.52 -6.95
N LEU A 156 -6.70 -26.35 -8.27
CA LEU A 156 -5.55 -25.87 -9.04
C LEU A 156 -5.27 -24.38 -8.83
N ALA A 157 -6.30 -23.54 -8.73
CA ALA A 157 -6.13 -22.13 -8.35
C ALA A 157 -5.55 -22.00 -6.92
N GLU A 158 -6.00 -22.84 -6.00
CA GLU A 158 -5.49 -22.92 -4.63
C GLU A 158 -4.03 -23.44 -4.59
N SER A 159 -3.71 -24.46 -5.39
CA SER A 159 -2.35 -25.02 -5.49
C SER A 159 -1.37 -24.06 -6.16
N ALA A 160 -1.81 -23.32 -7.19
CA ALA A 160 -1.00 -22.28 -7.84
C ALA A 160 -0.81 -21.06 -6.93
N SER A 161 -1.82 -20.73 -6.10
CA SER A 161 -1.73 -19.71 -5.04
C SER A 161 -0.73 -20.13 -3.95
N GLN A 162 -0.76 -21.38 -3.49
CA GLN A 162 0.19 -21.92 -2.50
C GLN A 162 1.63 -22.00 -3.02
N LEU A 163 1.82 -22.17 -4.33
CA LEU A 163 3.14 -22.18 -4.97
C LEU A 163 3.67 -20.78 -5.32
N GLY A 164 2.93 -19.70 -5.02
CA GLY A 164 3.36 -18.32 -5.29
C GLY A 164 3.53 -18.00 -6.78
N LEU A 165 2.99 -18.83 -7.68
CA LEU A 165 3.10 -18.70 -9.13
C LEU A 165 2.03 -17.78 -9.75
N VAL A 166 1.14 -17.22 -8.92
CA VAL A 166 -0.05 -16.48 -9.38
C VAL A 166 0.13 -14.96 -9.39
N THR A 167 1.25 -14.40 -8.92
CA THR A 167 1.37 -12.94 -8.70
C THR A 167 2.38 -12.19 -9.59
N THR A 168 3.08 -12.85 -10.51
CA THR A 168 3.98 -12.14 -11.45
C THR A 168 3.36 -11.98 -12.83
N LYS A 169 2.97 -10.72 -13.10
CA LYS A 169 2.44 -10.14 -14.34
C LYS A 169 3.17 -10.55 -15.63
N ASP A 170 4.40 -11.08 -15.54
CA ASP A 170 5.26 -11.37 -16.70
C ASP A 170 5.26 -12.82 -17.20
N ILE A 171 4.54 -13.77 -16.59
CA ILE A 171 4.67 -15.20 -16.96
C ILE A 171 3.55 -15.73 -17.87
N VAL A 172 2.42 -15.03 -18.09
CA VAL A 172 1.27 -15.64 -18.77
C VAL A 172 0.73 -14.77 -19.91
N ALA A 173 1.42 -14.85 -21.06
CA ALA A 173 1.01 -14.24 -22.32
C ALA A 173 -0.25 -14.93 -22.90
N GLY A 174 -1.41 -14.57 -22.39
CA GLY A 174 -2.71 -14.93 -22.95
C GLY A 174 -3.80 -14.06 -22.35
N GLY A 175 -4.52 -13.29 -23.17
CA GLY A 175 -5.49 -12.26 -22.72
C GLY A 175 -6.62 -12.76 -21.79
N SER A 176 -6.80 -14.07 -21.64
CA SER A 176 -7.71 -14.66 -20.64
C SER A 176 -7.21 -14.51 -19.20
N SER A 177 -5.88 -14.49 -18.99
CA SER A 177 -5.27 -14.53 -17.65
C SER A 177 -5.15 -13.15 -17.01
N GLU A 178 -4.91 -12.10 -17.80
CA GLU A 178 -4.97 -10.70 -17.32
C GLU A 178 -6.37 -10.38 -16.80
N SER A 179 -7.42 -10.84 -17.50
CA SER A 179 -8.80 -10.66 -17.06
C SER A 179 -9.07 -11.32 -15.70
N LEU A 180 -8.60 -12.55 -15.51
CA LEU A 180 -8.72 -13.25 -14.23
C LEU A 180 -7.99 -12.52 -13.11
N TYR A 181 -6.72 -12.14 -13.33
CA TYR A 181 -5.95 -11.37 -12.35
C TYR A 181 -6.65 -10.05 -11.97
N ILE A 182 -7.10 -9.26 -12.94
CA ILE A 182 -7.77 -7.98 -12.67
C ILE A 182 -9.11 -8.21 -11.97
N SER A 183 -9.84 -9.29 -12.28
CA SER A 183 -11.09 -9.63 -11.60
C SER A 183 -10.90 -10.04 -10.14
N GLU A 184 -9.84 -10.80 -9.84
CA GLU A 184 -9.48 -11.18 -8.46
C GLU A 184 -8.95 -9.97 -7.69
N LEU A 185 -8.14 -9.12 -8.33
CA LEU A 185 -7.71 -7.85 -7.75
C LEU A 185 -8.91 -6.96 -7.41
N SER A 186 -9.91 -6.90 -8.30
CA SER A 186 -11.14 -6.13 -8.10
C SER A 186 -11.90 -6.59 -6.84
N ARG A 187 -12.07 -7.91 -6.67
CA ARG A 187 -12.69 -8.51 -5.47
C ARG A 187 -11.89 -8.23 -4.21
N ASN A 188 -10.57 -8.41 -4.25
CA ASN A 188 -9.68 -8.14 -3.11
C ASN A 188 -9.74 -6.68 -2.66
N ILE A 189 -9.79 -5.71 -3.58
CA ILE A 189 -9.90 -4.29 -3.22
C ILE A 189 -11.29 -4.00 -2.63
N ALA A 190 -12.35 -4.58 -3.18
CA ALA A 190 -13.70 -4.42 -2.64
C ALA A 190 -13.82 -5.02 -1.24
N GLU A 191 -13.22 -6.18 -0.98
CA GLU A 191 -13.14 -6.80 0.34
C GLU A 191 -12.36 -5.92 1.33
N PHE A 192 -11.21 -5.39 0.91
CA PHE A 192 -10.43 -4.45 1.73
C PHE A 192 -11.23 -3.18 2.12
N LEU A 193 -12.11 -2.71 1.24
CA LEU A 193 -13.00 -1.57 1.50
C LEU A 193 -14.19 -1.95 2.40
N ALA A 194 -14.75 -3.15 2.20
CA ALA A 194 -15.89 -3.68 2.93
C ALA A 194 -15.52 -4.19 4.34
N ASP A 195 -14.23 -4.42 4.61
CA ASP A 195 -13.71 -4.81 5.92
C ASP A 195 -14.01 -3.71 6.96
N ASP A 196 -15.09 -3.92 7.70
CA ASP A 196 -15.58 -3.04 8.75
C ASP A 196 -14.56 -2.79 9.87
N SER A 197 -13.61 -3.72 10.08
CA SER A 197 -12.55 -3.55 11.09
C SER A 197 -11.59 -2.42 10.73
N ARG A 198 -11.37 -2.20 9.43
CA ARG A 198 -10.51 -1.11 8.92
C ARG A 198 -11.30 0.18 8.73
N GLY A 199 -12.62 0.05 8.52
CA GLY A 199 -13.56 1.16 8.40
C GLY A 199 -13.06 2.24 7.43
N VAL A 200 -12.40 1.85 6.33
CA VAL A 200 -11.68 2.77 5.44
C VAL A 200 -12.64 3.83 4.91
N LEU A 201 -13.78 3.38 4.39
CA LEU A 201 -14.79 4.27 3.84
C LEU A 201 -15.49 5.08 4.93
N LYS A 202 -15.75 4.49 6.11
CA LYS A 202 -16.36 5.18 7.26
C LYS A 202 -15.48 6.33 7.78
N ARG A 203 -14.15 6.12 7.83
CA ARG A 203 -13.19 7.15 8.25
C ARG A 203 -13.04 8.30 7.26
N ALA A 204 -13.31 8.05 5.97
CA ALA A 204 -13.25 9.05 4.91
C ALA A 204 -14.61 9.71 4.62
N GLY A 205 -15.58 9.64 5.53
CA GLY A 205 -16.89 10.26 5.31
C GLY A 205 -17.73 9.59 4.21
N GLY A 206 -17.50 8.30 3.97
CA GLY A 206 -18.27 7.50 3.01
C GLY A 206 -17.78 7.58 1.56
N ILE A 207 -16.69 8.30 1.27
CA ILE A 207 -16.16 8.52 -0.08
C ILE A 207 -14.65 8.73 -0.02
N ILE A 208 -13.91 8.21 -1.00
CA ILE A 208 -12.46 8.38 -1.04
C ILE A 208 -11.95 8.47 -2.47
N THR A 209 -10.89 9.23 -2.71
CA THR A 209 -10.25 9.27 -4.03
C THR A 209 -9.62 7.92 -4.37
N LEU A 210 -9.62 7.57 -5.65
CA LEU A 210 -8.98 6.33 -6.13
C LEU A 210 -7.48 6.33 -5.83
N VAL A 211 -6.85 7.50 -5.86
CA VAL A 211 -5.42 7.68 -5.58
C VAL A 211 -5.11 7.43 -4.10
N ASP A 212 -5.89 8.00 -3.19
CA ASP A 212 -5.71 7.78 -1.75
C ASP A 212 -5.97 6.32 -1.38
N LEU A 213 -7.00 5.72 -2.00
CA LEU A 213 -7.29 4.30 -1.82
C LEU A 213 -6.13 3.42 -2.31
N TRP A 214 -5.60 3.69 -3.51
CA TRP A 214 -4.44 2.98 -4.05
C TRP A 214 -3.23 3.07 -3.11
N ALA A 215 -2.93 4.28 -2.61
CA ALA A 215 -1.83 4.51 -1.69
C ALA A 215 -2.03 3.74 -0.37
N MET A 216 -3.24 3.77 0.21
CA MET A 216 -3.56 3.02 1.42
C MET A 216 -3.48 1.51 1.23
N PHE A 217 -4.00 1.01 0.12
CA PHE A 217 -3.98 -0.41 -0.21
C PHE A 217 -2.54 -0.94 -0.32
N ASN A 218 -1.69 -0.24 -1.08
CA ASN A 218 -0.29 -0.60 -1.23
C ASN A 218 0.51 -0.44 0.08
N ARG A 219 0.19 0.58 0.89
CA ARG A 219 0.80 0.76 2.22
C ARG A 219 0.42 -0.37 3.18
N ALA A 220 -0.82 -0.85 3.12
CA ALA A 220 -1.27 -1.98 3.93
C ALA A 220 -0.57 -3.30 3.59
N ARG A 221 -0.05 -3.45 2.35
CA ARG A 221 0.74 -4.61 1.90
C ARG A 221 2.22 -4.55 2.31
N GLY A 222 2.68 -3.48 2.93
CA GLY A 222 4.04 -3.43 3.53
C GLY A 222 5.20 -3.47 2.54
N GLY A 223 4.99 -3.10 1.28
CA GLY A 223 6.04 -3.02 0.25
C GLY A 223 6.30 -4.31 -0.52
N VAL A 224 5.49 -5.35 -0.31
CA VAL A 224 5.53 -6.62 -1.07
C VAL A 224 4.31 -6.69 -1.98
N GLU A 225 4.48 -7.17 -3.22
CA GLU A 225 3.39 -7.29 -4.22
C GLU A 225 2.56 -6.01 -4.41
N LEU A 226 3.25 -4.93 -4.77
CA LEU A 226 2.64 -3.65 -5.05
C LEU A 226 1.81 -3.71 -6.34
N VAL A 227 0.64 -3.09 -6.29
CA VAL A 227 -0.25 -2.98 -7.45
C VAL A 227 0.03 -1.68 -8.20
N SER A 228 0.21 -1.78 -9.52
CA SER A 228 0.36 -0.61 -10.40
C SER A 228 -0.91 0.25 -10.41
N PRO A 229 -0.81 1.59 -10.47
CA PRO A 229 -1.98 2.47 -10.60
C PRO A 229 -2.90 2.09 -11.77
N MET A 230 -2.32 1.65 -12.90
CA MET A 230 -3.07 1.26 -14.09
C MET A 230 -3.92 0.00 -13.87
N ASP A 231 -3.36 -1.00 -13.18
CA ASP A 231 -4.07 -2.24 -12.86
C ASP A 231 -5.15 -1.99 -11.79
N PHE A 232 -4.86 -1.09 -10.85
CA PHE A 232 -5.81 -0.66 -9.82
C PHE A 232 -7.03 0.03 -10.43
N GLU A 233 -6.82 0.92 -11.41
CA GLU A 233 -7.91 1.57 -12.14
C GLU A 233 -8.75 0.55 -12.94
N LYS A 234 -8.09 -0.35 -13.69
CA LYS A 234 -8.78 -1.43 -14.43
C LYS A 234 -9.64 -2.29 -13.49
N ALA A 235 -9.11 -2.64 -12.31
CA ALA A 235 -9.83 -3.41 -11.31
C ALA A 235 -11.04 -2.66 -10.73
N ALA A 236 -10.89 -1.35 -10.47
CA ALA A 236 -11.98 -0.52 -9.96
C ALA A 236 -13.14 -0.37 -10.96
N ARG A 237 -12.85 -0.34 -12.27
CA ARG A 237 -13.87 -0.30 -13.34
C ARG A 237 -14.71 -1.58 -13.41
N LEU A 238 -14.24 -2.70 -12.87
CA LEU A 238 -14.98 -3.96 -12.85
C LEU A 238 -16.00 -4.07 -11.69
N TRP A 239 -16.02 -3.12 -10.73
CA TRP A 239 -16.90 -3.26 -9.57
C TRP A 239 -18.39 -3.27 -9.93
N GLU A 240 -18.80 -2.47 -10.92
CA GLU A 240 -20.19 -2.44 -11.39
C GLU A 240 -20.57 -3.73 -12.13
N SER A 241 -19.67 -4.25 -12.98
CA SER A 241 -19.92 -5.48 -13.74
C SER A 241 -19.97 -6.71 -12.83
N LEU A 242 -19.16 -6.73 -11.76
CA LEU A 242 -19.12 -7.78 -10.75
C LEU A 242 -20.17 -7.60 -9.63
N ARG A 243 -20.97 -6.53 -9.65
CA ARG A 243 -22.00 -6.21 -8.64
C ARG A 243 -21.47 -6.23 -7.20
N LEU A 244 -20.29 -5.66 -7.00
CA LEU A 244 -19.69 -5.52 -5.68
C LEU A 244 -20.36 -4.37 -4.89
N PRO A 245 -20.28 -4.34 -3.55
CA PRO A 245 -20.93 -3.33 -2.71
C PRO A 245 -20.29 -1.93 -2.79
N VAL A 246 -19.36 -1.73 -3.72
CA VAL A 246 -18.62 -0.48 -3.96
C VAL A 246 -18.76 -0.10 -5.43
N ARG A 247 -18.69 1.20 -5.72
CA ARG A 247 -18.75 1.73 -7.08
C ARG A 247 -17.69 2.79 -7.31
N LEU A 248 -17.25 2.86 -8.56
CA LEU A 248 -16.32 3.86 -9.04
C LEU A 248 -17.12 4.99 -9.71
N ARG A 249 -16.95 6.22 -9.23
CA ARG A 249 -17.55 7.42 -9.80
C ARG A 249 -16.44 8.35 -10.30
N THR A 250 -16.72 9.06 -11.38
CA THR A 250 -15.83 10.11 -11.88
C THR A 250 -16.55 11.45 -11.78
N PHE A 251 -15.94 12.42 -11.09
CA PHE A 251 -16.45 13.78 -11.02
C PHE A 251 -16.20 14.56 -12.31
N ARG A 252 -16.86 15.72 -12.46
CA ARG A 252 -16.64 16.62 -13.61
C ARG A 252 -15.19 17.09 -13.73
N SER A 253 -14.51 17.26 -12.60
CA SER A 253 -13.07 17.55 -12.50
C SER A 253 -12.18 16.47 -13.14
N GLY A 254 -12.73 15.27 -13.39
CA GLY A 254 -11.99 14.09 -13.82
C GLY A 254 -11.43 13.28 -12.65
N VAL A 255 -11.59 13.74 -11.42
CA VAL A 255 -11.19 12.99 -10.22
C VAL A 255 -12.06 11.75 -10.08
N MET A 256 -11.40 10.60 -9.92
CA MET A 256 -12.05 9.32 -9.70
C MET A 256 -12.16 9.03 -8.21
N VAL A 257 -13.36 8.70 -7.77
CA VAL A 257 -13.70 8.43 -6.37
C VAL A 257 -14.43 7.12 -6.21
N VAL A 258 -14.26 6.54 -5.03
CA VAL A 258 -14.84 5.27 -4.63
C VAL A 258 -15.81 5.52 -3.50
N GLN A 259 -17.02 4.98 -3.64
CA GLN A 259 -18.07 5.07 -2.63
C GLN A 259 -18.86 3.76 -2.55
N SER A 260 -19.66 3.62 -1.51
CA SER A 260 -20.58 2.49 -1.39
C SER A 260 -21.61 2.54 -2.52
N HIS A 261 -22.06 1.37 -2.97
CA HIS A 261 -23.11 1.25 -3.97
C HIS A 261 -24.40 1.99 -3.56
N ASP A 262 -24.74 1.98 -2.27
CA ASP A 262 -26.02 2.52 -1.77
C ASP A 262 -26.06 4.06 -1.70
N ARG A 263 -24.89 4.71 -1.78
CA ARG A 263 -24.79 6.16 -1.69
C ARG A 263 -25.06 6.78 -3.07
N THR A 264 -26.12 7.57 -3.19
CA THR A 264 -26.48 8.32 -4.41
C THR A 264 -26.31 9.82 -4.25
N ASP A 265 -26.28 10.53 -5.37
CA ASP A 265 -26.15 11.99 -5.39
C ASP A 265 -27.30 12.66 -4.61
N ASP A 266 -28.53 12.16 -4.74
CA ASP A 266 -29.68 12.60 -3.95
C ASP A 266 -29.48 12.45 -2.43
N THR A 267 -28.87 11.35 -1.99
CA THR A 267 -28.61 11.13 -0.56
C THR A 267 -27.56 12.11 -0.02
N THR A 268 -26.54 12.41 -0.82
CA THR A 268 -25.52 13.41 -0.45
C THR A 268 -26.14 14.81 -0.44
N ILE A 269 -26.92 15.19 -1.46
CA ILE A 269 -27.61 16.49 -1.52
C ILE A 269 -28.53 16.68 -0.33
N LYS A 270 -29.33 15.67 0.04
CA LYS A 270 -30.20 15.74 1.22
C LYS A 270 -29.41 15.97 2.51
N SER A 271 -28.25 15.32 2.65
CA SER A 271 -27.37 15.48 3.80
C SER A 271 -26.72 16.87 3.86
N LEU A 272 -26.36 17.43 2.71
CA LEU A 272 -25.85 18.80 2.60
C LEU A 272 -26.93 19.83 2.98
N LEU A 273 -28.15 19.65 2.45
CA LEU A 273 -29.28 20.54 2.75
C LEU A 273 -29.70 20.46 4.21
N SER A 274 -29.70 19.28 4.83
CA SER A 274 -29.99 19.14 6.26
C SER A 274 -28.93 19.84 7.11
N TRP A 275 -27.65 19.69 6.76
CA TRP A 275 -26.58 20.40 7.46
C TRP A 275 -26.69 21.92 7.34
N LEU A 276 -26.95 22.44 6.13
CA LEU A 276 -27.22 23.86 5.93
C LEU A 276 -28.44 24.32 6.72
N GLN A 277 -29.43 23.45 6.91
CA GLN A 277 -30.60 23.75 7.71
C GLN A 277 -30.25 23.86 9.21
N ASP A 278 -29.43 22.96 9.73
CA ASP A 278 -28.96 22.98 11.12
C ASP A 278 -28.16 24.26 11.43
N LEU A 279 -27.44 24.81 10.44
CA LEU A 279 -26.70 26.06 10.59
C LEU A 279 -27.59 27.29 10.84
N HIS A 280 -28.91 27.22 10.58
CA HIS A 280 -29.84 28.31 10.92
C HIS A 280 -30.06 28.47 12.44
N GLU A 281 -29.67 27.50 13.26
CA GLU A 281 -29.80 27.60 14.72
C GLU A 281 -28.74 28.51 15.34
N PHE A 282 -27.62 28.70 14.64
CA PHE A 282 -26.46 29.44 15.16
C PHE A 282 -26.44 30.86 14.58
N PRO A 283 -26.46 31.91 15.43
CA PRO A 283 -26.36 33.28 14.96
C PRO A 283 -24.97 33.53 14.34
N PRO A 284 -24.89 34.29 13.24
CA PRO A 284 -23.60 34.64 12.64
C PRO A 284 -22.76 35.50 13.59
N GLU A 285 -21.44 35.31 13.54
CA GLU A 285 -20.48 36.05 14.40
C GLU A 285 -20.48 37.56 14.15
N ARG A 286 -20.91 37.97 12.96
CA ARG A 286 -20.99 39.37 12.54
C ARG A 286 -22.44 39.71 12.27
N GLU A 287 -22.81 40.97 12.55
CA GLU A 287 -24.12 41.48 12.14
C GLU A 287 -24.22 41.42 10.61
N VAL A 288 -25.27 40.75 10.13
CA VAL A 288 -25.56 40.57 8.71
C VAL A 288 -26.84 41.33 8.35
N THR A 289 -26.93 41.76 7.10
CA THR A 289 -28.04 42.58 6.60
C THR A 289 -29.25 41.77 6.14
N TRP A 290 -29.16 40.45 6.12
CA TRP A 290 -30.22 39.53 5.71
C TRP A 290 -30.76 38.72 6.90
N ASP A 291 -31.96 38.16 6.72
CA ASP A 291 -32.59 37.29 7.72
C ASP A 291 -31.88 35.93 7.76
N TRP A 292 -30.84 35.81 8.58
CA TRP A 292 -30.04 34.60 8.75
C TRP A 292 -30.85 33.38 9.23
N ARG A 293 -32.01 33.59 9.85
CA ARG A 293 -32.92 32.49 10.25
C ARG A 293 -33.66 31.86 9.07
N GLU A 294 -33.86 32.63 8.00
CA GLU A 294 -34.55 32.17 6.79
C GLU A 294 -33.55 31.72 5.73
N PHE A 295 -32.51 32.52 5.49
CA PHE A 295 -31.54 32.29 4.41
C PHE A 295 -30.25 31.60 4.86
N GLY A 296 -29.95 31.60 6.16
CA GLY A 296 -28.78 30.94 6.72
C GLY A 296 -27.47 31.67 6.44
N ARG A 297 -26.41 30.86 6.32
CA ARG A 297 -25.06 31.29 5.95
C ARG A 297 -24.51 30.42 4.84
N GLY A 298 -23.64 30.99 4.01
CA GLY A 298 -22.85 30.25 3.04
C GLY A 298 -21.77 29.41 3.72
N VAL A 299 -21.45 28.28 3.11
CA VAL A 299 -20.41 27.35 3.58
C VAL A 299 -19.27 27.24 2.58
N THR A 300 -18.06 27.03 3.08
CA THR A 300 -16.88 26.78 2.23
C THR A 300 -16.63 25.29 2.06
N ALA A 301 -15.83 24.92 1.05
CA ALA A 301 -15.42 23.53 0.86
C ALA A 301 -14.63 22.97 2.06
N LEU A 302 -13.87 23.82 2.76
CA LEU A 302 -13.15 23.45 3.97
C LEU A 302 -14.11 23.07 5.10
N GLU A 303 -15.13 23.89 5.35
CA GLU A 303 -16.16 23.61 6.37
C GLU A 303 -16.92 22.32 6.06
N ALA A 304 -17.22 22.06 4.77
CA ALA A 304 -17.85 20.81 4.34
C ALA A 304 -16.91 19.61 4.55
N ALA A 305 -15.62 19.74 4.21
CA ALA A 305 -14.62 18.71 4.43
C ALA A 305 -14.53 18.32 5.93
N GLU A 306 -14.49 19.31 6.82
CA GLU A 306 -14.47 19.08 8.27
C GLU A 306 -15.77 18.44 8.77
N ARG A 307 -16.93 18.91 8.30
CA ARG A 307 -18.23 18.37 8.73
C ARG A 307 -18.44 16.91 8.33
N PHE A 308 -18.11 16.57 7.08
CA PHE A 308 -18.40 15.25 6.53
C PHE A 308 -17.22 14.29 6.59
N GLY A 309 -16.02 14.76 6.98
CA GLY A 309 -14.80 13.96 6.98
C GLY A 309 -14.28 13.65 5.58
N TRP A 310 -14.58 14.51 4.61
CA TRP A 310 -14.12 14.39 3.23
C TRP A 310 -12.74 15.02 3.05
N SER A 311 -12.02 14.62 2.01
CA SER A 311 -10.90 15.42 1.53
C SER A 311 -11.42 16.70 0.86
N ILE A 312 -10.61 17.76 0.87
CA ILE A 312 -11.06 19.07 0.38
C ILE A 312 -11.51 19.04 -1.08
N GLY A 313 -10.78 18.33 -1.95
CA GLY A 313 -11.15 18.19 -3.37
C GLY A 313 -12.46 17.43 -3.56
N VAL A 314 -12.73 16.41 -2.73
CA VAL A 314 -14.02 15.70 -2.77
C VAL A 314 -15.14 16.60 -2.27
N ALA A 315 -14.90 17.43 -1.24
CA ALA A 315 -15.88 18.38 -0.75
C ALA A 315 -16.22 19.45 -1.80
N GLU A 316 -15.23 19.98 -2.51
CA GLU A 316 -15.43 20.90 -3.63
C GLU A 316 -16.29 20.25 -4.73
N ASP A 317 -15.94 19.05 -5.18
CA ASP A 317 -16.68 18.34 -6.23
C ASP A 317 -18.12 17.96 -5.80
N GLU A 318 -18.35 17.57 -4.54
CA GLU A 318 -19.70 17.26 -4.04
C GLU A 318 -20.57 18.52 -3.89
N LEU A 319 -19.99 19.66 -3.50
CA LEU A 319 -20.69 20.94 -3.45
C LEU A 319 -21.04 21.44 -4.87
N LEU A 320 -20.10 21.32 -5.81
CA LEU A 320 -20.36 21.62 -7.23
C LEU A 320 -21.43 20.69 -7.80
N MET A 321 -21.41 19.41 -7.46
CA MET A 321 -22.47 18.49 -7.87
C MET A 321 -23.84 18.93 -7.34
N ALA A 322 -23.94 19.34 -6.08
CA ALA A 322 -25.21 19.81 -5.51
C ALA A 322 -25.69 21.12 -6.17
N GLU A 323 -24.76 21.97 -6.61
CA GLU A 323 -25.06 23.15 -7.41
C GLU A 323 -25.58 22.79 -8.81
N GLU A 324 -24.97 21.80 -9.48
CA GLU A 324 -25.42 21.32 -10.79
C GLU A 324 -26.85 20.75 -10.75
N HIS A 325 -27.24 20.17 -9.62
CA HIS A 325 -28.61 19.70 -9.37
C HIS A 325 -29.55 20.85 -8.94
N GLY A 326 -29.05 22.09 -8.88
CA GLY A 326 -29.78 23.29 -8.50
C GLY A 326 -30.17 23.37 -7.02
N ALA A 327 -29.62 22.49 -6.17
CA ALA A 327 -29.89 22.52 -4.73
C ALA A 327 -29.08 23.61 -4.02
N LEU A 328 -27.87 23.89 -4.51
CA LEU A 328 -26.99 24.96 -4.02
C LEU A 328 -26.75 26.03 -5.09
N CYS A 329 -26.34 27.22 -4.66
CA CYS A 329 -25.83 28.28 -5.53
C CYS A 329 -24.48 28.78 -5.01
N ARG A 330 -23.64 29.27 -5.93
CA ARG A 330 -22.29 29.75 -5.61
C ARG A 330 -22.27 31.27 -5.44
N GLU A 331 -21.52 31.74 -4.46
CA GLU A 331 -21.14 33.14 -4.27
C GLU A 331 -19.62 33.24 -4.39
N GLU A 332 -19.14 34.01 -5.36
CA GLU A 332 -17.72 34.32 -5.50
C GLU A 332 -17.45 35.71 -4.94
N GLY A 333 -16.75 35.76 -3.81
CA GLY A 333 -16.43 37.01 -3.12
C GLY A 333 -14.94 37.14 -2.79
N LEU A 334 -14.57 38.26 -2.17
CA LEU A 334 -13.20 38.51 -1.72
C LEU A 334 -12.73 37.51 -0.63
N GLU A 335 -13.68 36.94 0.11
CA GLU A 335 -13.42 35.92 1.14
C GLU A 335 -13.30 34.50 0.55
N GLY A 336 -13.47 34.34 -0.77
CA GLY A 336 -13.42 33.06 -1.47
C GLY A 336 -14.79 32.59 -1.98
N LEU A 337 -14.84 31.32 -2.39
CA LEU A 337 -16.03 30.66 -2.91
C LEU A 337 -16.88 30.12 -1.75
N LYS A 338 -18.15 30.55 -1.69
CA LYS A 338 -19.13 30.04 -0.73
C LYS A 338 -20.31 29.42 -1.46
N PHE A 339 -20.85 28.36 -0.87
CA PHE A 339 -22.05 27.69 -1.35
C PHE A 339 -23.21 27.97 -0.42
N TRP A 340 -24.35 28.31 -1.00
CA TRP A 340 -25.58 28.64 -0.30
C TRP A 340 -26.68 27.68 -0.72
N LYS A 341 -27.68 27.50 0.14
CA LYS A 341 -28.91 26.85 -0.29
C LYS A 341 -29.55 27.69 -1.40
N ASN A 342 -29.93 27.06 -2.49
CA ASN A 342 -30.50 27.77 -3.61
C ASN A 342 -31.94 28.22 -3.30
N TYR A 343 -32.12 29.53 -3.19
CA TYR A 343 -33.42 30.19 -3.07
C TYR A 343 -33.83 30.92 -4.37
N ILE A 344 -32.97 30.88 -5.38
CA ILE A 344 -33.19 31.54 -6.66
C ILE A 344 -34.09 30.63 -7.48
N ASP A 345 -35.29 31.12 -7.79
CA ASP A 345 -36.20 30.44 -8.72
C ASP A 345 -35.68 30.66 -10.15
N THR A 346 -34.90 29.72 -10.64
CA THR A 346 -34.33 29.76 -12.00
C THR A 346 -35.34 29.38 -13.08
N GLY A 347 -36.56 28.93 -12.72
CA GLY A 347 -37.60 28.50 -13.68
C GLY A 347 -37.33 27.18 -14.41
N ASP A 348 -36.10 26.67 -14.38
CA ASP A 348 -35.68 25.40 -15.02
C ASP A 348 -35.99 24.16 -14.17
N ILE A 349 -36.25 24.35 -12.87
CA ILE A 349 -36.59 23.28 -11.92
C ILE A 349 -37.97 23.64 -11.36
N PRO A 350 -38.98 22.75 -11.43
CA PRO A 350 -40.27 23.05 -10.83
C PRO A 350 -40.04 23.42 -9.35
N PRO A 351 -40.52 24.59 -8.89
CA PRO A 351 -40.25 25.03 -7.54
C PRO A 351 -40.69 23.94 -6.55
N PRO A 352 -39.89 23.64 -5.50
CA PRO A 352 -40.30 22.68 -4.49
C PRO A 352 -41.68 23.10 -3.99
N LYS A 353 -42.65 22.17 -4.05
CA LYS A 353 -44.03 22.46 -3.66
C LYS A 353 -43.99 23.06 -2.26
N GLY A 354 -44.41 24.32 -2.13
CA GLY A 354 -44.41 25.01 -0.84
C GLY A 354 -45.20 24.19 0.19
N LYS A 355 -44.85 24.30 1.47
CA LYS A 355 -45.52 23.55 2.55
C LYS A 355 -47.05 23.65 2.45
N ALA A 356 -47.58 24.83 2.15
CA ALA A 356 -49.00 25.04 1.90
C ALA A 356 -49.56 24.19 0.75
N LYS A 357 -48.85 24.11 -0.40
CA LYS A 357 -49.27 23.28 -1.55
C LYS A 357 -49.17 21.78 -1.26
N LEU A 358 -48.18 21.35 -0.48
CA LEU A 358 -48.03 19.95 -0.04
C LEU A 358 -49.13 19.56 0.95
N GLU A 359 -49.47 20.46 1.88
CA GLU A 359 -50.58 20.29 2.83
C GLU A 359 -51.92 20.26 2.08
N GLU A 360 -52.14 21.16 1.12
CA GLU A 360 -53.33 21.16 0.25
C GLU A 360 -53.45 19.88 -0.58
N GLU A 361 -52.35 19.38 -1.17
CA GLU A 361 -52.36 18.10 -1.89
C GLU A 361 -52.57 16.90 -0.96
N ALA A 362 -52.01 16.92 0.26
CA ALA A 362 -52.23 15.89 1.25
C ALA A 362 -53.70 15.86 1.71
N VAL A 363 -54.30 17.04 1.91
CA VAL A 363 -55.72 17.21 2.23
C VAL A 363 -56.60 16.77 1.06
N LEU A 364 -56.28 17.16 -0.18
CA LEU A 364 -57.00 16.72 -1.39
C LEU A 364 -56.90 15.21 -1.61
N LYS A 365 -55.74 14.61 -1.34
CA LYS A 365 -55.55 13.17 -1.40
C LYS A 365 -56.37 12.46 -0.32
N ALA A 366 -56.35 12.96 0.91
CA ALA A 366 -57.18 12.43 1.99
C ALA A 366 -58.68 12.55 1.70
N LEU A 367 -59.12 13.66 1.09
CA LEU A 367 -60.51 13.88 0.68
C LEU A 367 -60.95 12.89 -0.41
N ARG A 368 -60.10 12.63 -1.41
CA ARG A 368 -60.33 11.62 -2.45
C ARG A 368 -60.39 10.21 -1.87
N ASP A 369 -59.45 9.86 -0.99
CA ASP A 369 -59.41 8.54 -0.34
C ASP A 369 -60.62 8.32 0.59
N SER A 370 -61.17 9.40 1.16
CA SER A 370 -62.41 9.39 1.96
C SER A 370 -63.71 9.45 1.15
N GLY A 371 -63.63 9.55 -0.19
CA GLY A 371 -64.80 9.55 -1.09
C GLY A 371 -65.64 10.83 -1.08
N PHE A 372 -65.10 11.94 -0.58
CA PHE A 372 -65.77 13.24 -0.60
C PHE A 372 -65.62 13.99 -1.93
N ILE A 373 -64.68 13.57 -2.79
CA ILE A 373 -64.39 14.13 -4.12
C ILE A 373 -64.07 13.00 -5.10
#